data_AF-A0A2S4VCT5-F1
#
_entry.id   AF-A0A2S4VCT5-F1
#
_cell.length_a   1.000
_cell.length_b   1.000
_cell.length_c   1.000
_cell.angle_alpha   90.00
_cell.angle_beta   90.00
_cell.angle_gamma   90.00
#
_symmetry.space_group_name_H-M   'P 1'
#
loop_
_entity.id
_entity.type
_entity.pdbx_description
1 polymer ?
#
loop_
_entity_poly.entity_id
_entity_poly.type
_entity_poly.pdbx_seq_one_letter_code
_entity_poly.pdbx_strand_id
1 'polypeptide(L)'
;MQFLNLLQISMVLLVQGAAAFTNTLSNFGCKDRVANHPEAGCAASTPGSSTVGMMVAAWNNNIHAYDCSQVDPRFRRGTCCSDPSNLDYQISVDLWKQDCREIDGSEIKP
;
A
#
# COMPACT_ATOMS: atom_id res chain seq x y z
N MET A 1 -39.01 -18.02 1.42
CA MET A 1 -38.32 -17.08 0.49
C MET A 1 -37.36 -16.11 1.20
N GLN A 2 -36.89 -16.41 2.41
CA GLN A 2 -36.06 -15.49 3.21
C GLN A 2 -34.57 -15.86 3.20
N PHE A 3 -34.24 -17.13 2.94
CA PHE A 3 -32.87 -17.65 2.85
C PHE A 3 -32.10 -17.18 1.60
N LEU A 4 -32.79 -16.94 0.48
CA LEU A 4 -32.16 -16.46 -0.77
C LEU A 4 -31.65 -15.01 -0.65
N ASN A 5 -32.33 -14.16 0.12
CA ASN A 5 -31.92 -12.76 0.32
C ASN A 5 -30.66 -12.62 1.20
N LEU A 6 -30.46 -13.52 2.17
CA LEU A 6 -29.25 -13.52 3.02
C LEU A 6 -28.00 -13.94 2.23
N LEU A 7 -28.14 -14.90 1.30
CA LEU A 7 -27.05 -15.33 0.41
C LEU A 7 -26.63 -14.24 -0.59
N GLN A 8 -27.58 -13.41 -1.05
CA GLN A 8 -27.24 -12.30 -1.94
C GLN A 8 -26.51 -11.17 -1.20
N ILE A 9 -26.88 -10.88 0.06
CA ILE A 9 -26.18 -9.89 0.87
C ILE A 9 -24.76 -10.34 1.21
N SER A 10 -24.54 -11.64 1.49
CA SER A 10 -23.20 -12.17 1.76
C SER A 10 -22.29 -12.15 0.52
N MET A 11 -22.84 -12.40 -0.66
CA MET A 11 -22.09 -12.31 -1.93
C MET A 11 -21.68 -10.86 -2.24
N VAL A 12 -22.56 -9.89 -1.94
CA VAL A 12 -22.25 -8.46 -2.11
C VAL A 12 -21.15 -7.99 -1.15
N LEU A 13 -21.12 -8.49 0.09
CA LEU A 13 -20.03 -8.21 1.05
C LEU A 13 -18.69 -8.80 0.59
N LEU A 14 -18.68 -9.99 -0.01
CA LEU A 14 -17.46 -10.62 -0.54
C LEU A 14 -16.90 -9.90 -1.78
N VAL A 15 -17.78 -9.35 -2.62
CA VAL A 15 -17.40 -8.61 -3.84
C VAL A 15 -16.98 -7.17 -3.52
N GLN A 16 -17.58 -6.53 -2.51
CA GLN A 16 -17.11 -5.23 -1.99
C GLN A 16 -15.78 -5.33 -1.24
N GLY A 17 -15.48 -6.51 -0.68
CA GLY A 17 -14.10 -6.93 -0.42
C GLY A 17 -13.34 -6.82 -1.73
N ALA A 18 -13.45 -7.78 -2.63
CA ALA A 18 -12.60 -7.93 -3.82
C ALA A 18 -12.40 -6.68 -4.74
N ALA A 19 -13.25 -5.65 -4.71
CA ALA A 19 -13.05 -4.42 -5.50
C ALA A 19 -11.94 -3.49 -4.97
N ALA A 20 -11.52 -3.60 -3.72
CA ALA A 20 -10.33 -2.91 -3.16
C ALA A 20 -8.98 -3.64 -3.45
N PHE A 21 -8.93 -4.55 -4.44
CA PHE A 21 -7.90 -5.60 -4.54
C PHE A 21 -7.05 -5.58 -5.82
N THR A 22 -7.11 -4.52 -6.62
CA THR A 22 -6.11 -4.35 -7.69
C THR A 22 -4.85 -3.82 -7.05
N ASN A 23 -3.79 -4.62 -6.84
CA ASN A 23 -2.55 -4.17 -6.19
C ASN A 23 -1.74 -3.28 -7.15
N THR A 24 -2.22 -2.05 -7.36
CA THR A 24 -1.68 -1.08 -8.30
C THR A 24 -1.21 0.15 -7.52
N LEU A 25 -0.40 0.99 -8.15
CA LEU A 25 0.13 2.19 -7.50
C LEU A 25 -0.93 3.11 -6.89
N SER A 26 -2.08 3.19 -7.54
CA SER A 26 -3.20 4.07 -7.16
C SER A 26 -4.32 3.33 -6.43
N ASN A 27 -4.10 2.09 -6.02
CA ASN A 27 -5.06 1.28 -5.28
C ASN A 27 -4.28 0.16 -4.58
N PHE A 28 -3.93 0.31 -3.31
CA PHE A 28 -3.28 -0.76 -2.57
C PHE A 28 -3.63 -0.75 -1.09
N GLY A 29 -3.28 -1.85 -0.41
CA GLY A 29 -3.46 -2.01 1.02
C GLY A 29 -2.40 -2.98 1.55
N CYS A 30 -1.74 -2.59 2.62
CA CYS A 30 -0.64 -3.36 3.20
C CYS A 30 -1.13 -4.29 4.33
N LYS A 31 -2.00 -3.76 5.20
CA LYS A 31 -2.65 -4.51 6.27
C LYS A 31 -3.33 -5.78 5.75
N ASP A 32 -3.04 -6.90 6.40
CA ASP A 32 -3.54 -8.25 6.09
C ASP A 32 -3.13 -8.83 4.72
N ARG A 33 -2.36 -8.09 3.90
CA ARG A 33 -1.86 -8.54 2.57
C ARG A 33 -0.36 -8.77 2.52
N VAL A 34 0.42 -7.87 3.12
CA VAL A 34 1.87 -8.01 3.22
C VAL A 34 2.21 -8.42 4.64
N ALA A 35 2.61 -9.68 4.81
CA ALA A 35 2.88 -10.25 6.12
C ALA A 35 3.92 -9.39 6.88
N ASN A 36 3.57 -8.99 8.11
CA ASN A 36 4.40 -8.16 9.00
C ASN A 36 4.71 -6.73 8.50
N HIS A 37 4.06 -6.25 7.44
CA HIS A 37 4.26 -4.90 6.92
C HIS A 37 2.91 -4.20 6.71
N PRO A 38 2.23 -3.76 7.80
CA PRO A 38 0.88 -3.21 7.71
C PRO A 38 0.83 -1.75 7.22
N GLU A 39 1.95 -1.03 7.23
CA GLU A 39 2.00 0.41 7.05
C GLU A 39 2.16 0.80 5.59
N ALA A 40 1.23 1.58 5.05
CA ALA A 40 1.22 1.97 3.65
C ALA A 40 1.92 3.31 3.41
N GLY A 41 2.92 3.32 2.53
CA GLY A 41 3.72 4.48 2.19
C GLY A 41 3.83 4.75 0.70
N CYS A 42 4.22 5.97 0.38
CA CYS A 42 4.67 6.37 -0.94
C CYS A 42 6.16 6.76 -0.84
N ALA A 43 6.98 6.13 -1.67
CA ALA A 43 8.43 6.31 -1.71
C ALA A 43 8.85 7.11 -2.94
N ALA A 44 9.84 7.99 -2.74
CA ALA A 44 10.56 8.72 -3.75
C ALA A 44 12.03 8.29 -3.72
N SER A 45 12.38 7.34 -4.57
CA SER A 45 13.76 6.86 -4.71
C SER A 45 14.34 7.34 -6.04
N THR A 46 15.55 7.92 -5.99
CA THR A 46 16.30 8.35 -7.16
C THR A 46 17.49 7.40 -7.37
N PRO A 47 17.73 6.88 -8.59
CA PRO A 47 18.88 6.03 -8.85
C PRO A 47 20.20 6.67 -8.39
N GLY A 48 21.00 5.93 -7.63
CA GLY A 48 22.28 6.40 -7.09
C GLY A 48 22.19 7.24 -5.80
N SER A 49 20.98 7.52 -5.30
CA SER A 49 20.79 8.12 -3.97
C SER A 49 21.04 7.09 -2.87
N SER A 50 21.60 7.52 -1.74
CA SER A 50 21.68 6.73 -0.50
C SER A 50 20.42 6.85 0.37
N THR A 51 19.48 7.70 -0.02
CA THR A 51 18.25 7.99 0.73
C THR A 51 17.01 7.90 -0.13
N VAL A 52 15.89 7.64 0.53
CA VAL A 52 14.56 7.53 -0.05
C VAL A 52 13.67 8.53 0.70
N GLY A 53 12.98 9.38 -0.05
CA GLY A 53 11.92 10.19 0.55
C GLY A 53 10.71 9.31 0.83
N MET A 54 10.11 9.41 2.00
CA MET A 54 8.90 8.67 2.32
C MET A 54 7.76 9.61 2.72
N MET A 55 6.55 9.13 2.53
CA MET A 55 5.34 9.73 3.10
C MET A 55 4.32 8.62 3.35
N VAL A 56 3.45 8.85 4.33
CA VAL A 56 2.26 8.01 4.52
C VAL A 56 1.39 8.09 3.28
N ALA A 57 0.94 6.94 2.77
CA ALA A 57 0.07 6.91 1.61
C ALA A 57 -1.31 7.48 1.96
N ALA A 58 -1.84 8.36 1.11
CA ALA A 58 -3.15 8.95 1.33
C ALA A 58 -4.26 7.91 1.08
N TRP A 59 -5.23 7.87 1.98
CA TRP A 59 -6.43 7.05 1.79
C TRP A 59 -7.39 7.72 0.80
N ASN A 60 -7.77 7.00 -0.26
CA ASN A 60 -8.73 7.45 -1.26
C ASN A 60 -10.10 6.82 -1.01
N ASN A 61 -11.05 7.62 -0.52
CA ASN A 61 -12.41 7.19 -0.20
C ASN A 61 -13.22 6.72 -1.41
N ASN A 62 -12.90 7.17 -2.63
CA ASN A 62 -13.68 6.80 -3.82
C ASN A 62 -13.40 5.36 -4.27
N ILE A 63 -12.19 4.86 -4.01
CA ILE A 63 -11.75 3.50 -4.36
C ILE A 63 -11.51 2.62 -3.14
N HIS A 64 -11.68 3.17 -1.94
CA HIS A 64 -11.46 2.51 -0.65
C HIS A 64 -10.08 1.83 -0.55
N ALA A 65 -9.03 2.55 -0.93
CA ALA A 65 -7.66 2.05 -0.91
C ALA A 65 -6.64 3.19 -0.74
N TYR A 66 -5.38 2.85 -0.46
CA TYR A 66 -4.28 3.80 -0.50
C TYR A 66 -3.88 4.14 -1.94
N ASP A 67 -3.52 5.40 -2.17
CA ASP A 67 -3.29 5.95 -3.50
C ASP A 67 -2.11 6.94 -3.50
N CYS A 68 -1.00 6.55 -4.15
CA CYS A 68 0.17 7.41 -4.33
C CYS A 68 0.13 8.26 -5.62
N SER A 69 -0.97 8.22 -6.39
CA SER A 69 -1.08 8.99 -7.63
C SER A 69 -1.45 10.45 -7.41
N GLN A 70 -2.03 10.76 -6.24
CA GLN A 70 -2.54 12.10 -5.89
C GLN A 70 -1.52 12.96 -5.12
N VAL A 71 -0.38 12.38 -4.76
CA VAL A 71 0.70 13.09 -4.05
C VAL A 71 1.73 13.67 -5.03
N ASP A 72 2.76 14.32 -4.49
CA ASP A 72 3.90 14.84 -5.28
C ASP A 72 4.40 13.75 -6.25
N PRO A 73 4.55 14.05 -7.56
CA PRO A 73 4.93 13.07 -8.57
C PRO A 73 6.22 12.29 -8.30
N ARG A 74 7.09 12.78 -7.41
CA ARG A 74 8.30 12.07 -6.97
C ARG A 74 7.96 10.84 -6.12
N PHE A 75 6.86 10.85 -5.39
CA PHE A 75 6.44 9.81 -4.45
C PHE A 75 5.44 8.85 -5.11
N ARG A 76 5.79 8.33 -6.28
CA ARG A 76 4.93 7.44 -7.08
C ARG A 76 5.35 5.97 -7.01
N ARG A 77 5.97 5.54 -5.91
CA ARG A 77 6.22 4.10 -5.66
C ARG A 77 5.53 3.72 -4.35
N GLY A 78 4.47 2.91 -4.44
CA GLY A 78 3.81 2.36 -3.27
C GLY A 78 4.72 1.38 -2.55
N THR A 79 4.69 1.37 -1.23
CA THR A 79 5.50 0.47 -0.40
C THR A 79 4.76 0.12 0.88
N CYS A 80 5.06 -1.06 1.42
CA CYS A 80 4.51 -1.55 2.68
C CYS A 80 5.64 -1.70 3.70
N CYS A 81 5.58 -0.99 4.82
CA CYS A 81 6.61 -1.00 5.86
C CYS A 81 6.12 -1.72 7.14
N SER A 82 7.08 -2.25 7.90
CA SER A 82 6.82 -2.93 9.18
C SER A 82 6.51 -1.96 10.33
N ASP A 83 7.11 -0.77 10.31
CA ASP A 83 6.97 0.26 11.34
C ASP A 83 6.57 1.60 10.70
N PRO A 84 5.60 2.34 11.29
CA PRO A 84 5.22 3.66 10.78
C PRO A 84 6.36 4.69 10.83
N SER A 85 7.37 4.54 11.69
CA SER A 85 8.55 5.42 11.71
C SER A 85 9.34 5.35 10.40
N ASN A 86 9.24 4.25 9.66
CA ASN A 86 9.89 4.12 8.35
C ASN A 86 9.19 4.96 7.27
N LEU A 87 8.04 5.56 7.58
CA LEU A 87 7.33 6.51 6.72
C LEU A 87 7.68 7.97 7.05
N ASP A 88 8.72 8.19 7.86
CA ASP A 88 9.31 9.51 8.09
C ASP A 88 9.87 10.10 6.79
N TYR A 89 9.85 11.43 6.69
CA TYR A 89 10.15 12.19 5.45
C TYR A 89 11.34 11.67 4.63
N GLN A 90 12.38 11.14 5.28
CA GLN A 90 13.54 10.58 4.60
C GLN A 90 14.18 9.45 5.43
N ILE A 91 14.46 8.32 4.77
CA ILE A 91 15.20 7.18 5.34
C ILE A 91 16.35 6.74 4.43
N SER A 92 17.24 5.89 4.92
CA SER A 92 18.29 5.29 4.07
C SER A 92 17.68 4.24 3.13
N VAL A 93 18.31 4.03 1.97
CA VAL A 93 17.93 2.95 1.04
C VAL A 93 18.02 1.58 1.69
N ASP A 94 19.01 1.36 2.56
CA ASP A 94 19.21 0.09 3.24
C ASP A 94 18.08 -0.19 4.24
N LEU A 95 17.68 0.81 5.03
CA LEU A 95 16.54 0.68 5.94
C LEU A 95 15.25 0.42 5.18
N TRP A 96 15.03 1.13 4.07
CA TRP A 96 13.86 0.93 3.22
C TRP A 96 13.80 -0.51 2.67
N LYS A 97 14.91 -1.04 2.17
CA LYS A 97 14.97 -2.43 1.66
C LYS A 97 14.82 -3.47 2.75
N GLN A 98 15.33 -3.20 3.94
CA GLN A 98 15.27 -4.10 5.07
C GLN A 98 13.85 -4.22 5.62
N ASP A 99 13.24 -3.07 5.91
CA ASP A 99 12.03 -2.97 6.74
C ASP A 99 10.75 -2.66 5.95
N CYS A 100 10.88 -2.47 4.63
CA CYS A 100 9.74 -2.30 3.75
C CYS A 100 9.77 -3.31 2.59
N ARG A 101 8.63 -3.44 1.93
CA ARG A 101 8.38 -4.34 0.80
C ARG A 101 7.64 -3.59 -0.31
N GLU A 102 7.67 -4.18 -1.50
CA GLU A 102 6.75 -3.80 -2.56
C GLU A 102 5.31 -4.08 -2.13
N ILE A 103 4.34 -3.47 -2.81
CA ILE A 103 2.91 -3.65 -2.51
C ILE A 103 2.44 -5.10 -2.68
N ASP A 104 3.13 -5.91 -3.49
CA ASP A 104 2.89 -7.35 -3.64
C ASP A 104 3.58 -8.22 -2.57
N GLY A 105 4.32 -7.59 -1.65
CA GLY A 105 5.06 -8.22 -0.57
C GLY A 105 6.46 -8.72 -0.94
N SER A 106 6.89 -8.53 -2.19
CA SER A 106 8.25 -8.87 -2.60
C SER A 106 9.29 -7.90 -2.03
N GLU A 107 10.55 -8.36 -2.01
CA GLU A 107 11.68 -7.54 -1.59
C GLU A 107 11.92 -6.38 -2.57
N ILE A 108 12.25 -5.22 -2.02
CA ILE A 108 12.63 -4.04 -2.80
C ILE A 108 13.99 -4.30 -3.43
N LYS A 109 14.02 -4.36 -4.77
CA LYS A 109 15.24 -4.63 -5.54
C LYS A 109 16.15 -3.40 -5.62
N PRO A 110 17.47 -3.62 -5.83
CA PRO A 110 18.45 -2.55 -6.05
C PRO A 110 18.12 -1.59 -7.19
#